data_AF-A0AAP2BMM1-F1
#
_entry.id   AF-A0AAP2BMM1-F1
#
_cell.length_a   1.000
_cell.length_b   1.000
_cell.length_c   1.000
_cell.angle_alpha   90.00
_cell.angle_beta   90.00
_cell.angle_gamma   90.00
#
_symmetry.space_group_name_H-M   'P 1'
#
loop_
_entity.id
_entity.type
_entity.pdbx_description
1 polymer ?
#
loop_
_entity_poly.entity_id
_entity_poly.type
_entity_poly.pdbx_seq_one_letter_code
_entity_poly.pdbx_strand_id
1 'polypeptide(L)'
;MTDITNLVKNLRHWAKMASLTSEQVSCLSVQQLETIANELDSAHQLIAELESFRTAYMEWSDKTDWMQGDKRFDVVRPLGKHRVDVLREYIKLLESRTVKLPKRSVGEVMHMSGFSRDYAEGWCSGNDNAIHVMRVAGIKVEGE
;
A
#
# COMPACT_ATOMS: atom_id res chain seq x y z
N MET A 1 -19.79 -17.51 -21.95
CA MET A 1 -20.26 -16.10 -22.02
C MET A 1 -20.89 -15.74 -23.37
N THR A 2 -20.41 -16.29 -24.50
CA THR A 2 -20.97 -16.08 -25.85
C THR A 2 -22.41 -16.59 -26.03
N ASP A 3 -22.81 -17.62 -25.28
CA ASP A 3 -24.14 -18.24 -25.40
C ASP A 3 -25.25 -17.35 -24.81
N ILE A 4 -25.06 -16.86 -23.58
CA ILE A 4 -25.92 -15.85 -22.93
C ILE A 4 -26.11 -14.62 -23.83
N THR A 5 -25.03 -14.12 -24.44
CA THR A 5 -25.11 -12.91 -25.26
C THR A 5 -25.99 -13.14 -26.49
N ASN A 6 -25.95 -14.34 -27.05
CA ASN A 6 -26.79 -14.71 -28.19
C ASN A 6 -28.24 -14.95 -27.78
N LEU A 7 -28.48 -15.61 -26.63
CA LEU A 7 -29.82 -15.80 -26.06
C LEU A 7 -30.50 -14.47 -25.72
N VAL A 8 -29.80 -13.55 -25.05
CA VAL A 8 -30.32 -12.20 -24.72
C VAL A 8 -30.57 -11.37 -25.99
N LYS A 9 -29.71 -11.46 -27.01
CA LYS A 9 -29.94 -10.81 -28.30
C LYS A 9 -31.20 -11.33 -28.98
N ASN A 10 -31.39 -12.64 -29.00
CA ASN A 10 -32.58 -13.28 -29.56
C ASN A 10 -33.83 -12.84 -28.77
N LEU A 11 -33.78 -12.85 -27.44
CA LEU A 11 -34.89 -12.44 -26.59
C LEU A 11 -35.28 -10.98 -26.82
N ARG A 12 -34.29 -10.07 -26.93
CA ARG A 12 -34.53 -8.66 -27.29
C ARG A 12 -35.08 -8.49 -28.70
N HIS A 13 -34.60 -9.26 -29.67
CA HIS A 13 -35.09 -9.24 -31.04
C HIS A 13 -36.57 -9.64 -31.09
N TRP A 14 -36.94 -10.74 -30.43
CA TRP A 14 -38.31 -11.23 -30.39
C TRP A 14 -39.25 -10.33 -29.57
N ALA A 15 -38.80 -9.78 -28.44
CA ALA A 15 -39.57 -8.80 -27.68
C ALA A 15 -39.90 -7.55 -28.52
N LYS A 16 -38.94 -7.10 -29.35
CA LYS A 16 -39.15 -5.99 -30.28
C LYS A 16 -40.16 -6.36 -31.37
N MET A 17 -40.09 -7.56 -31.94
CA MET A 17 -41.06 -8.04 -32.92
C MET A 17 -42.48 -8.15 -32.33
N ALA A 18 -42.62 -8.71 -31.12
CA ALA A 18 -43.90 -8.83 -30.43
C ALA A 18 -44.51 -7.45 -30.08
N SER A 19 -43.68 -6.46 -29.71
CA SER A 19 -44.15 -5.09 -29.47
C SER A 19 -44.75 -4.41 -30.71
N LEU A 20 -44.37 -4.86 -31.91
CA LEU A 20 -44.84 -4.32 -33.18
C LEU A 20 -46.13 -4.98 -33.67
N THR A 21 -46.49 -6.18 -33.17
CA THR A 21 -47.58 -6.99 -33.72
C THR A 21 -48.79 -7.18 -32.80
N SER A 22 -48.84 -6.52 -31.63
CA SER A 22 -49.97 -6.59 -30.66
C SER A 22 -50.30 -7.99 -30.11
N GLU A 23 -49.64 -9.05 -30.56
CA GLU A 23 -49.86 -10.43 -30.11
C GLU A 23 -48.78 -10.87 -29.12
N GLN A 24 -49.19 -11.57 -28.06
CA GLN A 24 -48.27 -12.25 -27.15
C GLN A 24 -47.65 -13.46 -27.86
N VAL A 25 -46.48 -13.29 -28.46
CA VAL A 25 -45.77 -14.38 -29.15
C VAL A 25 -45.00 -15.23 -28.13
N SER A 26 -45.45 -16.46 -27.85
CA SER A 26 -44.70 -17.43 -27.04
C SER A 26 -43.61 -18.11 -27.88
N CYS A 27 -42.43 -17.52 -27.97
CA CYS A 27 -41.35 -17.97 -28.88
C CYS A 27 -40.16 -18.64 -28.18
N LEU A 28 -40.18 -18.81 -26.86
CA LEU A 28 -39.13 -19.50 -26.11
C LEU A 28 -39.69 -20.77 -25.45
N SER A 29 -38.95 -21.86 -25.53
CA SER A 29 -39.31 -23.07 -24.79
C SER A 29 -39.08 -22.87 -23.30
N VAL A 30 -39.83 -23.58 -22.47
CA VAL A 30 -39.64 -23.58 -21.00
C VAL A 30 -38.19 -23.92 -20.64
N GLN A 31 -37.57 -24.84 -21.37
CA GLN A 31 -36.17 -25.22 -21.19
C GLN A 31 -35.19 -24.06 -21.47
N GLN A 32 -35.46 -23.23 -22.48
CA GLN A 32 -34.64 -22.03 -22.75
C GLN A 32 -34.81 -20.96 -21.67
N LEU A 33 -36.03 -20.80 -21.13
CA LEU A 33 -36.29 -19.89 -20.02
C LEU A 33 -35.56 -20.34 -18.75
N GLU A 34 -35.54 -21.64 -18.48
CA GLU A 34 -34.85 -22.22 -17.32
C GLU A 34 -33.32 -22.11 -17.44
N THR A 35 -32.76 -22.31 -18.63
CA THR A 35 -31.34 -22.03 -18.89
C THR A 35 -30.99 -20.57 -18.61
N ILE A 36 -31.80 -19.63 -19.12
CA ILE A 36 -31.56 -18.19 -18.90
C ILE A 36 -31.67 -17.84 -17.41
N ALA A 37 -32.63 -18.41 -16.69
CA ALA A 37 -32.79 -18.20 -15.25
C ALA A 37 -31.56 -18.70 -14.48
N ASN A 38 -31.10 -19.93 -14.74
CA ASN A 38 -29.93 -20.51 -14.09
C ASN A 38 -28.64 -19.72 -14.37
N GLU A 39 -28.47 -19.24 -15.61
CA GLU A 39 -27.32 -18.41 -15.98
C GLU A 39 -27.39 -17.03 -15.34
N LEU A 40 -28.58 -16.45 -15.20
CA LEU A 40 -28.79 -15.18 -14.51
C LEU A 40 -28.50 -15.29 -13.02
N ASP A 41 -28.92 -16.37 -12.37
CA ASP A 41 -28.61 -16.66 -10.96
C ASP A 41 -27.10 -16.87 -10.77
N SER A 42 -26.46 -17.61 -11.66
CA SER A 42 -25.01 -17.81 -11.65
C SER A 42 -24.24 -16.49 -11.82
N ALA A 43 -24.71 -15.61 -12.72
CA ALA A 43 -24.12 -14.30 -12.92
C ALA A 43 -24.31 -13.39 -11.69
N HIS A 44 -25.48 -13.40 -11.05
CA HIS A 44 -25.71 -12.67 -9.80
C HIS A 44 -24.80 -13.15 -8.68
N GLN A 45 -24.61 -14.46 -8.52
CA GLN A 45 -23.69 -15.02 -7.54
C GLN A 45 -22.24 -14.55 -7.80
N LEU A 46 -21.80 -14.59 -9.06
CA LEU A 46 -20.46 -14.11 -9.43
C LEU A 46 -20.29 -12.60 -9.18
N ILE A 47 -21.31 -11.79 -9.46
CA ILE A 47 -21.26 -10.34 -9.18
C ILE A 47 -21.14 -10.10 -7.67
N ALA A 48 -21.94 -10.79 -6.85
CA ALA A 48 -21.88 -10.66 -5.40
C ALA A 48 -20.50 -11.07 -4.85
N GLU A 49 -19.91 -12.14 -5.39
CA GLU A 49 -18.55 -12.57 -5.04
C GLU A 49 -17.51 -11.51 -5.43
N LEU A 50 -17.58 -10.97 -6.66
CA LEU A 50 -16.68 -9.92 -7.14
C LEU A 50 -16.81 -8.62 -6.34
N GLU A 51 -18.01 -8.25 -5.90
CA GLU A 51 -18.25 -7.09 -5.03
C GLU A 51 -17.60 -7.28 -3.65
N SER A 52 -17.60 -8.51 -3.12
CA SER A 52 -16.92 -8.82 -1.87
C SER A 52 -15.39 -8.62 -2.00
N PHE A 53 -14.79 -9.08 -3.11
CA PHE A 53 -13.36 -8.86 -3.38
C PHE A 53 -13.03 -7.38 -3.61
N ARG A 54 -13.89 -6.65 -4.32
CA ARG A 54 -13.73 -5.20 -4.51
C ARG A 54 -13.74 -4.47 -3.18
N THR A 55 -14.67 -4.82 -2.29
CA THR A 55 -14.78 -4.20 -0.96
C THR A 55 -13.53 -4.45 -0.15
N ALA A 56 -13.06 -5.69 -0.09
CA ALA A 56 -11.82 -6.05 0.59
C ALA A 56 -10.59 -5.32 0.02
N TYR A 57 -10.51 -5.16 -1.31
CA TYR A 57 -9.44 -4.41 -1.96
C TYR A 57 -9.49 -2.92 -1.61
N MET A 58 -10.67 -2.30 -1.62
CA MET A 58 -10.83 -0.88 -1.25
C MET A 58 -10.44 -0.65 0.20
N GLU A 59 -10.91 -1.47 1.14
CA GLU A 59 -10.53 -1.38 2.55
C GLU A 59 -9.02 -1.51 2.76
N TRP A 60 -8.36 -2.39 2.01
CA TRP A 60 -6.91 -2.55 2.08
C TRP A 60 -6.16 -1.37 1.45
N SER A 61 -6.64 -0.86 0.31
CA SER A 61 -6.08 0.30 -0.36
C SER A 61 -6.16 1.55 0.52
N ASP A 62 -7.30 1.78 1.18
CA ASP A 62 -7.54 2.95 2.03
C ASP A 62 -6.56 3.02 3.21
N LYS A 63 -6.15 1.87 3.76
CA LYS A 63 -5.16 1.80 4.85
C LYS A 63 -3.81 2.42 4.51
N THR A 64 -3.47 2.53 3.22
CA THR A 64 -2.20 3.11 2.77
C THR A 64 -2.38 4.43 2.01
N ASP A 65 -3.60 4.97 1.98
CA ASP A 65 -3.92 6.17 1.17
C ASP A 65 -3.27 7.44 1.71
N TRP A 66 -3.14 7.53 3.04
CA TRP A 66 -2.41 8.60 3.74
C TRP A 66 -0.99 8.81 3.20
N MET A 67 -0.35 7.77 2.65
CA MET A 67 0.98 7.88 2.06
C MET A 67 1.03 8.82 0.85
N GLN A 68 -0.06 8.98 0.10
CA GLN A 68 -0.09 9.87 -1.06
C GLN A 68 0.03 11.36 -0.65
N GLY A 69 -0.49 11.74 0.50
CA GLY A 69 -0.39 13.12 1.02
C GLY A 69 0.86 13.39 1.86
N ASP A 70 1.56 12.34 2.29
CA ASP A 70 2.62 12.47 3.29
C ASP A 70 3.98 12.83 2.67
N LYS A 71 4.47 14.03 3.02
CA LYS A 71 5.74 14.59 2.54
C LYS A 71 6.97 13.81 3.00
N ARG A 72 6.87 12.97 4.04
CA ARG A 72 7.99 12.14 4.53
C ARG A 72 8.53 11.22 3.44
N PHE A 73 7.68 10.81 2.51
CA PHE A 73 8.06 9.90 1.42
C PHE A 73 8.59 10.61 0.18
N ASP A 74 8.55 11.94 0.08
CA ASP A 74 8.97 12.66 -1.13
C ASP A 74 10.42 12.36 -1.52
N VAL A 75 11.27 12.09 -0.52
CA VAL A 75 12.67 11.67 -0.71
C VAL A 75 12.84 10.32 -1.42
N VAL A 76 11.84 9.43 -1.33
CA VAL A 76 11.88 8.07 -1.92
C VAL A 76 10.75 7.80 -2.92
N ARG A 77 9.90 8.79 -3.22
CA ARG A 77 8.70 8.66 -4.06
C ARG A 77 8.94 9.17 -5.48
N PRO A 78 9.54 8.37 -6.39
CA PRO A 78 9.40 8.61 -7.81
C PRO A 78 7.98 8.25 -8.25
N LEU A 79 7.45 9.06 -9.16
CA LEU A 79 6.14 8.86 -9.78
C LEU A 79 6.06 7.41 -10.33
N GLY A 80 4.97 6.71 -10.03
CA GLY A 80 4.70 5.37 -10.55
C GLY A 80 5.22 4.18 -9.73
N LYS A 81 5.91 4.37 -8.60
CA LYS A 81 6.26 3.24 -7.71
C LYS A 81 5.08 2.76 -6.87
N HIS A 82 5.01 1.45 -6.64
CA HIS A 82 4.04 0.84 -5.75
C HIS A 82 4.29 1.26 -4.29
N ARG A 83 3.22 1.44 -3.49
CA ARG A 83 3.30 1.96 -2.11
C ARG A 83 4.23 1.11 -1.22
N VAL A 84 4.22 -0.21 -1.42
CA VAL A 84 5.10 -1.15 -0.69
C VAL A 84 6.57 -0.91 -0.99
N ASP A 85 6.92 -0.61 -2.25
CA ASP A 85 8.31 -0.32 -2.63
C ASP A 85 8.78 1.00 -2.03
N VAL A 86 7.90 2.00 -2.01
CA VAL A 86 8.18 3.29 -1.35
C VAL A 86 8.46 3.09 0.14
N LEU A 87 7.66 2.28 0.85
CA LEU A 87 7.91 1.95 2.26
C LEU A 87 9.23 1.21 2.46
N ARG A 88 9.53 0.23 1.60
CA ARG A 88 10.77 -0.54 1.68
C ARG A 88 12.00 0.35 1.53
N GLU A 89 11.99 1.25 0.54
CA GLU A 89 13.07 2.21 0.34
C GLU A 89 13.15 3.24 1.47
N TYR A 90 12.02 3.68 2.01
CA TYR A 90 12.00 4.57 3.16
C TYR A 90 12.61 3.92 4.40
N ILE A 91 12.29 2.66 4.69
CA ILE A 91 12.88 1.90 5.79
C ILE A 91 14.39 1.79 5.60
N LYS A 92 14.87 1.42 4.41
CA LYS A 92 16.32 1.38 4.11
C LYS A 92 16.99 2.73 4.35
N LEU A 93 16.36 3.83 3.93
CA LEU A 93 16.87 5.18 4.17
C LEU A 93 16.95 5.49 5.66
N LEU A 94 15.97 5.08 6.45
CA LEU A 94 16.00 5.27 7.91
C LEU A 94 17.10 4.42 8.55
N GLU A 95 17.25 3.17 8.13
CA GLU A 95 18.27 2.22 8.61
C GLU A 95 19.70 2.61 8.19
N SER A 96 19.84 3.41 7.14
CA SER A 96 21.13 3.96 6.70
C SER A 96 21.53 5.24 7.46
N ARG A 97 20.61 5.87 8.20
CA ARG A 97 20.94 7.08 8.96
C ARG A 97 21.88 6.74 10.11
N THR A 98 22.86 7.61 10.31
CA THR A 98 23.82 7.54 11.40
C THR A 98 23.72 8.80 12.24
N VAL A 99 23.91 8.67 13.54
CA VAL A 99 23.97 9.80 14.47
C VAL A 99 25.34 10.45 14.38
N LYS A 100 25.37 11.77 14.22
CA LYS A 100 26.61 12.53 14.20
C LYS A 100 27.04 12.85 15.63
N LEU A 101 27.87 11.98 16.20
CA LEU A 101 28.42 12.16 17.54
C LEU A 101 29.95 12.08 17.49
N PRO A 102 30.65 13.23 17.39
CA PRO A 102 32.09 13.24 17.17
C PRO A 102 32.84 12.69 18.39
N LYS A 103 33.74 11.74 18.14
CA LYS A 103 34.70 11.30 19.16
C LYS A 103 35.89 12.25 19.16
N ARG A 104 36.22 12.77 20.35
CA ARG A 104 37.36 13.66 20.57
C ARG A 104 38.20 13.14 21.73
N SER A 105 39.50 13.36 21.63
CA SER A 105 40.44 13.13 22.71
C SER A 105 40.28 14.17 23.83
N VAL A 106 40.69 13.80 25.04
CA VAL A 106 40.70 14.70 26.18
C VAL A 106 41.49 15.97 25.87
N GLY A 107 42.64 15.86 25.19
CA GLY A 107 43.46 17.01 24.80
C GLY A 107 42.72 17.98 23.86
N GLU A 108 42.01 17.48 22.85
CA GLU A 108 41.19 18.31 21.96
C GLU A 108 40.08 19.02 22.73
N VAL A 109 39.42 18.34 23.67
CA VAL A 109 38.37 18.93 24.49
C VAL A 109 38.94 19.98 25.43
N MET A 110 40.10 19.72 26.06
CA MET A 110 40.82 20.70 26.88
C MET A 110 41.12 21.98 26.09
N HIS A 111 41.59 21.86 24.85
CA HIS A 111 41.83 23.03 23.99
C HIS A 111 40.55 23.85 23.73
N MET A 112 39.39 23.19 23.60
CA MET A 112 38.10 23.87 23.40
C MET A 112 37.50 24.43 24.69
N SER A 113 37.81 23.83 25.84
CA SER A 113 37.17 24.12 27.13
C SER A 113 38.00 24.99 28.07
N GLY A 114 39.04 25.67 27.58
CA GLY A 114 39.91 26.50 28.40
C GLY A 114 40.85 25.70 29.31
N PHE A 115 41.28 24.53 28.86
CA PHE A 115 42.26 23.63 29.50
C PHE A 115 41.84 23.00 30.85
N SER A 116 40.54 23.03 31.19
CA SER A 116 40.03 22.26 32.32
C SER A 116 40.09 20.76 32.03
N ARG A 117 40.92 20.03 32.77
CA ARG A 117 41.09 18.59 32.62
C ARG A 117 39.87 17.80 33.10
N ASP A 118 39.38 18.09 34.31
CA ASP A 118 38.24 17.38 34.91
C ASP A 118 36.98 17.50 34.04
N TYR A 119 36.77 18.68 33.45
CA TYR A 119 35.70 18.89 32.49
C TYR A 119 35.89 18.04 31.23
N ALA A 120 37.10 18.04 30.65
CA ALA A 120 37.38 17.33 29.42
C ALA A 120 37.26 15.80 29.58
N GLU A 121 37.75 15.25 30.69
CA GLU A 121 37.60 13.84 31.03
C GLU A 121 36.12 13.47 31.24
N GLY A 122 35.36 14.30 31.95
CA GLY A 122 33.92 14.12 32.13
C GLY A 122 33.13 14.16 30.81
N TRP A 123 33.45 15.10 29.91
CA TRP A 123 32.83 15.19 28.59
C TRP A 123 33.13 13.95 27.74
N CYS A 124 34.39 13.51 27.69
CA CYS A 124 34.78 12.32 26.92
C CYS A 124 34.11 11.06 27.47
N SER A 125 34.06 10.89 28.79
CA SER A 125 33.38 9.77 29.44
C SER A 125 31.88 9.76 29.15
N GLY A 126 31.22 10.92 29.23
CA GLY A 126 29.81 11.07 28.87
C GLY A 126 29.53 10.75 27.41
N ASN A 127 30.42 11.19 26.50
CA ASN A 127 30.31 10.93 25.07
C ASN A 127 30.47 9.44 24.75
N ASP A 128 31.45 8.76 25.37
CA ASP A 128 31.64 7.31 25.21
C ASP A 128 30.44 6.53 25.76
N ASN A 129 29.87 6.95 26.89
CA ASN A 129 28.64 6.35 27.43
C ASN A 129 27.45 6.54 26.49
N ALA A 130 27.28 7.73 25.89
CA ALA A 130 26.22 7.99 24.92
C ALA A 130 26.36 7.10 23.67
N ILE A 131 27.58 6.97 23.12
CA ILE A 131 27.86 6.06 22.00
C ILE A 131 27.53 4.61 22.39
N HIS A 132 27.93 4.18 23.59
CA HIS A 132 27.63 2.83 24.07
C HIS A 132 26.12 2.57 24.13
N VAL A 133 25.34 3.47 24.73
CA VAL A 133 23.88 3.33 24.82
C VAL A 133 23.23 3.33 23.43
N MET A 134 23.68 4.18 22.50
CA MET A 134 23.21 4.18 21.12
C MET A 134 23.45 2.84 20.44
N ARG A 135 24.66 2.26 20.61
CA ARG A 135 25.00 0.95 20.07
C ARG A 135 24.13 -0.17 20.64
N VAL A 136 23.90 -0.17 21.95
CA VAL A 136 23.01 -1.14 22.61
C VAL A 136 21.59 -1.04 22.08
N ALA A 137 21.13 0.16 21.73
CA ALA A 137 19.84 0.41 21.10
C ALA A 137 19.81 0.11 19.58
N GLY A 138 20.92 -0.34 18.98
CA GLY A 138 21.02 -0.61 17.54
C GLY A 138 21.12 0.66 16.67
N ILE A 139 21.38 1.81 17.26
CA ILE A 139 21.54 3.10 16.56
C ILE A 139 22.99 3.24 16.11
N LYS A 140 23.20 3.44 14.81
CA LYS A 140 24.54 3.63 14.22
C LYS A 140 25.07 5.03 14.47
N VAL A 141 26.36 5.17 14.77
CA VAL A 141 27.06 6.45 14.93
C VAL A 141 28.02 6.67 13.75
N GLU A 142 28.12 7.91 13.25
CA GLU A 142 28.99 8.26 12.12
C GLU A 142 30.48 8.17 12.53
N GLY A 143 31.29 7.47 11.73
CA GLY A 143 32.73 7.35 11.95
C GLY A 143 33.17 6.26 12.94
N GLU A 144 32.25 5.40 13.38
CA GLU A 144 32.60 4.07 13.91
C GLU A 144 33.11 3.12 12.82
#